data_AF-A0A1F9F889-F1
#
_entry.id   AF-A0A1F9F889-F1
#
_cell.length_a   1.000
_cell.length_b   1.000
_cell.length_c   1.000
_cell.angle_alpha   90.00
_cell.angle_beta   90.00
_cell.angle_gamma   90.00
#
_symmetry.space_group_name_H-M   'P 1'
#
loop_
_entity.id
_entity.type
_entity.pdbx_description
1 polymer ?
#
loop_
_entity_poly.entity_id
_entity_poly.type
_entity_poly.pdbx_seq_one_letter_code
_entity_poly.pdbx_strand_id
1 'polypeptide(L)'
;MTTPAEALQAIKDAEVGGDPDTLEAARKAYLEVDDAGAVAADVRYRLGLMRLFRHQDIAGALELLKLAANERGAPVSPEARVSLALLLHGQKKTKQAIFELKKLLPEGVRPSIHSAQGLDFLALLLRESQAPTNEVMACDRQRLEHLEALAAAAADPIERAHFMLRIAAAHADGATAADFALARKKLEDILKLGAVAGESAIGAARAALKTLPR
;
A
#
# COMPACT_ATOMS: atom_id res chain seq x y z
N MET A 1 13.59 21.38 -29.53
CA MET A 1 12.94 21.31 -28.20
C MET A 1 12.30 19.95 -28.12
N THR A 2 12.60 19.15 -27.10
CA THR A 2 12.00 17.83 -26.90
C THR A 2 10.55 18.01 -26.45
N THR A 3 9.62 17.29 -27.07
CA THR A 3 8.20 17.28 -26.69
C THR A 3 7.94 16.28 -25.56
N PRO A 4 6.82 16.41 -24.80
CA PRO A 4 6.46 15.43 -23.77
C PRO A 4 6.33 13.99 -24.33
N ALA A 5 5.83 13.85 -25.56
CA ALA A 5 5.68 12.55 -26.22
C ALA A 5 7.05 11.90 -26.54
N GLU A 6 8.01 12.69 -27.03
CA GLU A 6 9.38 12.21 -27.28
C GLU A 6 10.09 11.84 -25.97
N ALA A 7 9.93 12.66 -24.92
CA ALA A 7 10.50 12.35 -23.61
C ALA A 7 9.90 11.08 -22.99
N LEU A 8 8.59 10.86 -23.15
CA LEU A 8 7.95 9.63 -22.69
C LEU A 8 8.42 8.40 -23.47
N GLN A 9 8.66 8.56 -24.78
CA GLN A 9 9.23 7.48 -25.59
C GLN A 9 10.65 7.12 -25.12
N ALA A 10 11.48 8.12 -24.77
CA ALA A 10 12.81 7.88 -24.22
C ALA A 10 12.77 7.09 -22.90
N ILE A 11 11.78 7.31 -22.04
CA ILE A 11 11.57 6.47 -20.84
C ILE A 11 11.31 5.02 -21.25
N LYS A 12 10.41 4.78 -22.21
CA LYS A 12 10.06 3.42 -22.65
C LYS A 12 11.26 2.70 -23.26
N ASP A 13 12.03 3.40 -24.08
CA ASP A 13 13.24 2.83 -24.71
C ASP A 13 14.28 2.46 -23.64
N ALA A 14 14.44 3.32 -22.61
CA ALA A 14 15.30 3.03 -21.46
C ALA A 14 14.80 1.86 -20.59
N GLU A 15 13.48 1.72 -20.42
CA GLU A 15 12.87 0.57 -19.73
C GLU A 15 13.16 -0.75 -20.47
N VAL A 16 13.09 -0.74 -21.80
CA VAL A 16 13.45 -1.90 -22.64
C VAL A 16 14.94 -2.22 -22.57
N GLY A 17 15.79 -1.19 -22.56
CA GLY A 17 17.24 -1.35 -22.45
C GLY A 17 17.70 -1.91 -21.10
N GLY A 18 16.90 -1.72 -20.04
CA GLY A 18 17.14 -2.30 -18.72
C GLY A 18 18.28 -1.67 -17.93
N ASP A 19 18.95 -0.64 -18.46
CA ASP A 19 19.96 0.13 -17.74
C ASP A 19 19.29 1.12 -16.77
N PRO A 20 19.45 0.95 -15.44
CA PRO A 20 18.81 1.81 -14.46
C PRO A 20 19.30 3.27 -14.51
N ASP A 21 20.54 3.53 -14.93
CA ASP A 21 21.07 4.91 -14.98
C ASP A 21 20.50 5.69 -16.16
N THR A 22 20.43 5.05 -17.33
CA THR A 22 19.73 5.60 -18.50
C THR A 22 18.26 5.85 -18.19
N LEU A 23 17.58 4.93 -17.50
CA LEU A 23 16.18 5.09 -17.12
C LEU A 23 15.96 6.24 -16.13
N GLU A 24 16.87 6.40 -15.17
CA GLU A 24 16.84 7.53 -14.24
C GLU A 24 17.00 8.86 -14.97
N ALA A 25 17.96 8.94 -15.89
CA ALA A 25 18.21 10.14 -16.70
C ALA A 25 16.99 10.50 -17.55
N ALA A 26 16.37 9.51 -18.21
CA ALA A 26 15.17 9.71 -19.03
C ALA A 26 13.99 10.24 -18.19
N ARG A 27 13.78 9.70 -16.98
CA ARG A 27 12.72 10.17 -16.07
C ARG A 27 12.95 11.60 -15.58
N LYS A 28 14.20 11.98 -15.29
CA LYS A 28 14.54 13.37 -14.96
C LYS A 28 14.28 14.30 -16.13
N ALA A 29 14.74 13.93 -17.33
CA ALA A 29 14.53 14.71 -18.55
C ALA A 29 13.03 14.90 -18.87
N TYR A 30 12.19 13.87 -18.65
CA TYR A 30 10.74 14.03 -18.80
C TYR A 30 10.18 15.12 -17.88
N LEU A 31 10.57 15.11 -16.60
CA LEU A 31 10.08 16.09 -15.62
C LEU A 31 10.59 17.52 -15.85
N GLU A 32 11.63 17.70 -16.66
CA GLU A 32 12.07 19.03 -17.13
C GLU A 32 11.21 19.56 -18.29
N VAL A 33 10.53 18.67 -19.03
CA VAL A 33 9.68 19.00 -20.17
C VAL A 33 8.20 19.11 -19.78
N ASP A 34 7.73 18.18 -18.95
CA ASP A 34 6.36 18.14 -18.44
C ASP A 34 6.34 17.65 -16.98
N ASP A 35 5.98 18.56 -16.08
CA ASP A 35 5.97 18.35 -14.65
C ASP A 35 4.55 18.29 -14.07
N ALA A 36 3.50 18.19 -14.88
CA ALA A 36 2.12 18.21 -14.40
C ALA A 36 1.32 16.98 -14.82
N GLY A 37 0.29 16.67 -14.03
CA GLY A 37 -0.69 15.65 -14.39
C GLY A 37 -0.26 14.21 -14.14
N ALA A 38 -1.11 13.28 -14.59
CA ALA A 38 -1.03 11.89 -14.17
C ALA A 38 0.25 11.18 -14.59
N VAL A 39 0.80 11.51 -15.77
CA VAL A 39 2.05 10.91 -16.26
C VAL A 39 3.23 11.42 -15.43
N ALA A 40 3.33 12.73 -15.20
CA ALA A 40 4.38 13.29 -14.35
C ALA A 40 4.33 12.73 -12.91
N ALA A 41 3.15 12.48 -12.37
CA ALA A 41 3.00 11.83 -11.07
C ALA A 41 3.53 10.39 -11.05
N ASP A 42 3.27 9.58 -12.08
CA ASP A 42 3.84 8.23 -12.19
C ASP A 42 5.36 8.27 -12.33
N VAL A 43 5.88 9.16 -13.18
CA VAL A 43 7.32 9.36 -13.36
C VAL A 43 7.99 9.75 -12.03
N ARG A 44 7.39 10.68 -11.27
CA ARG A 44 7.88 11.06 -9.94
C ARG A 44 7.83 9.90 -8.95
N TYR A 45 6.74 9.14 -8.92
CA TYR A 45 6.61 7.98 -8.05
C TYR A 45 7.74 6.98 -8.31
N ARG A 46 7.93 6.58 -9.57
CA ARG A 46 8.96 5.62 -9.98
C ARG A 46 10.37 6.14 -9.73
N LEU A 47 10.63 7.41 -10.03
CA LEU A 47 11.93 8.05 -9.75
C LEU A 47 12.19 8.12 -8.24
N GLY A 48 11.16 8.41 -7.43
CA GLY A 48 11.24 8.42 -5.97
C GLY A 48 11.62 7.06 -5.40
N LEU A 49 11.02 5.98 -5.91
CA LEU A 49 11.41 4.62 -5.54
C LEU A 49 12.86 4.29 -5.92
N MET A 50 13.33 4.73 -7.10
CA MET A 50 14.74 4.55 -7.49
C MET A 50 15.69 5.29 -6.55
N ARG A 51 15.38 6.55 -6.19
CA ARG A 51 16.15 7.32 -5.20
C ARG A 51 16.23 6.59 -3.86
N LEU A 52 15.12 6.04 -3.41
CA LEU A 52 15.06 5.29 -2.16
C LEU A 52 15.91 4.02 -2.21
N PHE A 53 15.67 3.15 -3.20
CA PHE A 53 16.26 1.80 -3.18
C PHE A 53 17.67 1.73 -3.76
N ARG A 54 18.00 2.53 -4.77
CA ARG A 54 19.33 2.50 -5.40
C ARG A 54 20.31 3.42 -4.70
N HIS A 55 19.86 4.63 -4.37
CA HIS A 55 20.74 5.69 -3.88
C HIS A 55 20.66 5.90 -2.37
N GLN A 56 19.70 5.25 -1.69
CA GLN A 56 19.40 5.48 -0.28
C GLN A 56 19.11 6.96 0.03
N ASP A 57 18.68 7.71 -0.98
CA ASP A 57 18.36 9.13 -0.89
C ASP A 57 16.92 9.30 -0.40
N ILE A 58 16.77 9.22 0.93
CA ILE A 58 15.46 9.34 1.59
C ILE A 58 14.87 10.74 1.38
N ALA A 59 15.69 11.79 1.36
CA ALA A 59 15.22 13.16 1.22
C ALA A 59 14.64 13.40 -0.19
N GLY A 60 15.37 13.02 -1.24
CA GLY A 60 14.88 13.11 -2.62
C GLY A 60 13.68 12.21 -2.88
N ALA A 61 13.66 11.00 -2.32
CA ALA A 61 12.49 10.12 -2.41
C ALA A 61 11.23 10.74 -1.78
N LEU A 62 11.35 11.34 -0.59
CA LEU A 62 10.22 11.99 0.09
C LEU A 62 9.65 13.15 -0.72
N GLU A 63 10.50 13.98 -1.32
CA GLU A 63 10.06 15.10 -2.16
C GLU A 63 9.24 14.61 -3.36
N LEU A 64 9.79 13.65 -4.11
CA LEU A 64 9.13 13.08 -5.29
C LEU A 64 7.82 12.38 -4.94
N LEU A 65 7.80 11.57 -3.88
CA LEU A 65 6.60 10.87 -3.42
C LEU A 65 5.53 11.84 -2.91
N LYS A 66 5.93 12.95 -2.26
CA LYS A 66 5.00 14.00 -1.84
C LYS A 66 4.37 14.69 -3.05
N LEU A 67 5.14 15.01 -4.07
CA LEU A 67 4.61 15.60 -5.31
C LEU A 67 3.66 14.64 -6.01
N ALA A 68 4.05 13.37 -6.19
CA ALA A 68 3.20 12.34 -6.78
C ALA A 68 1.90 12.14 -5.99
N ALA A 69 1.97 12.06 -4.65
CA ALA A 69 0.80 11.88 -3.79
C ALA A 69 -0.17 13.07 -3.80
N ASN A 70 0.27 14.27 -4.18
CA ASN A 70 -0.55 15.48 -4.23
C ASN A 70 -1.22 15.71 -5.60
N GLU A 71 -0.80 15.00 -6.65
CA GLU A 71 -1.43 15.10 -7.97
C GLU A 71 -2.82 14.44 -7.93
N ARG A 72 -3.87 15.25 -7.84
CA ARG A 72 -5.24 14.74 -7.64
C ARG A 72 -5.74 14.14 -8.95
N GLY A 73 -6.11 12.86 -8.90
CA GLY A 73 -6.65 12.14 -10.06
C GLY A 73 -5.63 11.29 -10.81
N ALA A 74 -4.34 11.37 -10.47
CA ALA A 74 -3.40 10.38 -10.98
C ALA A 74 -3.65 9.01 -10.33
N PRO A 75 -3.71 7.90 -11.10
CA PRO A 75 -3.93 6.57 -10.55
C PRO A 75 -2.91 6.14 -9.50
N VAL A 76 -1.67 6.62 -9.60
CA VAL A 76 -0.56 6.30 -8.70
C VAL A 76 -0.61 7.05 -7.35
N SER A 77 -1.38 8.14 -7.26
CA SER A 77 -1.36 9.02 -6.09
C SER A 77 -1.68 8.32 -4.76
N PRO A 78 -2.63 7.36 -4.69
CA PRO A 78 -2.86 6.59 -3.47
C PRO A 78 -1.64 5.78 -3.05
N GLU A 79 -0.99 5.09 -3.98
CA GLU A 79 0.20 4.27 -3.73
C GLU A 79 1.42 5.12 -3.33
N ALA A 80 1.61 6.26 -4.00
CA ALA A 80 2.62 7.24 -3.63
C ALA A 80 2.40 7.78 -2.21
N ARG A 81 1.14 7.98 -1.81
CA ARG A 81 0.79 8.45 -0.46
C ARG A 81 1.05 7.41 0.62
N VAL A 82 0.74 6.13 0.38
CA VAL A 82 1.13 5.04 1.29
C VAL A 82 2.65 5.00 1.44
N SER A 83 3.38 5.05 0.33
CA SER A 83 4.85 5.04 0.33
C SER A 83 5.44 6.23 1.09
N LEU A 84 4.89 7.43 0.88
CA LEU A 84 5.24 8.64 1.62
C LEU A 84 5.02 8.46 3.12
N ALA A 85 3.86 7.93 3.53
CA ALA A 85 3.55 7.70 4.94
C ALA A 85 4.55 6.74 5.61
N LEU A 86 4.91 5.65 4.92
CA LEU A 86 5.90 4.69 5.43
C LEU A 86 7.28 5.32 5.60
N LEU A 87 7.73 6.13 4.64
CA LEU A 87 9.00 6.86 4.78
C LEU A 87 8.96 7.88 5.92
N LEU A 88 7.87 8.62 6.07
CA LEU A 88 7.69 9.56 7.18
C LEU A 88 7.73 8.82 8.52
N HIS A 89 7.09 7.66 8.62
CA HIS A 89 7.15 6.83 9.82
C HIS A 89 8.58 6.33 10.09
N GLY A 90 9.31 5.86 9.07
CA GLY A 90 10.73 5.48 9.19
C GLY A 90 11.62 6.64 9.67
N GLN A 91 11.27 7.88 9.36
CA GLN A 91 11.91 9.10 9.89
C GLN A 91 11.39 9.52 11.28
N LYS A 92 10.63 8.67 11.98
CA LYS A 92 9.99 8.95 13.28
C LYS A 92 8.98 10.11 13.24
N LYS A 93 8.47 10.47 12.06
CA LYS A 93 7.42 11.49 11.86
C LYS A 93 6.02 10.84 11.87
N THR A 94 5.74 10.00 12.86
CA THR A 94 4.52 9.15 12.92
C THR A 94 3.22 9.95 12.81
N LYS A 95 3.13 11.14 13.43
CA LYS A 95 1.93 12.00 13.31
C LYS A 95 1.68 12.45 11.86
N GLN A 96 2.75 12.75 11.11
CA GLN A 96 2.64 13.13 9.70
C GLN A 96 2.28 11.92 8.83
N ALA A 97 2.85 10.74 9.13
CA ALA A 97 2.49 9.50 8.46
C ALA A 97 0.99 9.18 8.63
N ILE A 98 0.47 9.24 9.87
CA ILE A 98 -0.96 9.07 10.17
C ILE A 98 -1.81 10.08 9.39
N PHE A 99 -1.39 11.36 9.34
CA PHE A 99 -2.09 12.39 8.58
C PHE A 99 -2.16 12.05 7.08
N GLU A 100 -1.06 11.62 6.46
CA GLU A 100 -1.07 11.22 5.05
C GLU A 100 -1.96 9.99 4.79
N LEU A 101 -1.94 8.98 5.67
CA LEU A 101 -2.81 7.81 5.54
C LEU A 101 -4.29 8.17 5.65
N LYS A 102 -4.66 9.06 6.58
CA LYS A 102 -6.06 9.52 6.73
C LYS A 102 -6.58 10.22 5.48
N LYS A 103 -5.74 10.87 4.67
CA LYS A 103 -6.18 11.47 3.40
C LYS A 103 -6.60 10.44 2.35
N LEU A 104 -6.26 9.16 2.52
CA LEU A 104 -6.78 8.07 1.67
C LEU A 104 -8.18 7.63 2.07
N LEU A 105 -8.69 8.13 3.19
CA LEU A 105 -9.92 7.69 3.84
C LEU A 105 -10.90 8.85 4.04
N PRO A 106 -11.29 9.59 2.98
CA PRO A 106 -12.39 10.53 3.09
C PRO A 106 -13.68 9.79 3.47
N GLU A 107 -14.63 10.52 4.05
CA GLU A 107 -15.94 9.97 4.41
C GLU A 107 -16.61 9.32 3.19
N GLY A 108 -17.10 8.08 3.36
CA GLY A 108 -17.75 7.33 2.28
C GLY A 108 -16.79 6.82 1.18
N VAL A 109 -15.47 6.79 1.43
CA VAL A 109 -14.51 6.22 0.48
C VAL A 109 -14.92 4.79 0.11
N ARG A 110 -14.91 4.48 -1.19
CA ARG A 110 -15.19 3.12 -1.65
C ARG A 110 -14.03 2.18 -1.31
N PRO A 111 -14.31 0.93 -0.88
CA PRO A 111 -13.28 -0.08 -0.71
C PRO A 111 -12.43 -0.24 -1.98
N SER A 112 -11.12 -0.19 -1.80
CA SER A 112 -10.12 -0.38 -2.85
C SER A 112 -8.86 -0.97 -2.22
N ILE A 113 -7.98 -1.56 -3.04
CA ILE A 113 -6.71 -2.12 -2.56
C ILE A 113 -5.93 -1.08 -1.76
N HIS A 114 -5.86 0.16 -2.27
CA HIS A 114 -5.11 1.25 -1.64
C HIS A 114 -5.76 1.75 -0.35
N SER A 115 -7.09 1.85 -0.26
CA SER A 115 -7.74 2.24 1.00
C SER A 115 -7.59 1.16 2.06
N ALA A 116 -7.67 -0.13 1.69
CA ALA A 116 -7.39 -1.24 2.60
C ALA A 116 -5.93 -1.28 3.05
N GLN A 117 -4.97 -1.06 2.15
CA GLN A 117 -3.54 -0.96 2.51
C GLN A 117 -3.28 0.24 3.43
N GLY A 118 -3.89 1.39 3.14
CA GLY A 118 -3.83 2.56 4.00
C GLY A 118 -4.35 2.28 5.41
N LEU A 119 -5.45 1.54 5.52
CA LEU A 119 -6.04 1.11 6.80
C LEU A 119 -5.16 0.10 7.55
N ASP A 120 -4.49 -0.84 6.87
CA ASP A 120 -3.52 -1.77 7.51
C ASP A 120 -2.41 -0.99 8.23
N PHE A 121 -1.78 -0.04 7.52
CA PHE A 121 -0.71 0.77 8.11
C PHE A 121 -1.23 1.77 9.13
N LEU A 122 -2.40 2.36 8.91
CA LEU A 122 -2.99 3.29 9.87
C LEU A 122 -3.28 2.59 11.19
N ALA A 123 -3.86 1.39 11.16
CA ALA A 123 -4.14 0.58 12.33
C ALA A 123 -2.86 0.24 13.13
N LEU A 124 -1.77 -0.08 12.42
CA LEU A 124 -0.44 -0.28 13.02
C LEU A 124 0.06 0.99 13.71
N LEU A 125 0.10 2.12 12.99
CA LEU A 125 0.67 3.36 13.52
C LEU A 125 -0.16 3.96 14.66
N LEU A 126 -1.48 3.78 14.65
CA LEU A 126 -2.35 4.19 15.76
C LEU A 126 -2.02 3.40 17.03
N ARG A 127 -1.84 2.08 16.94
CA ARG A 127 -1.42 1.25 18.08
C ARG A 127 -0.03 1.64 18.58
N GLU A 128 0.95 1.78 17.70
CA GLU A 128 2.32 2.17 18.07
C GLU A 128 2.42 3.55 18.72
N SER A 129 1.59 4.49 18.27
CA SER A 129 1.51 5.84 18.84
C SER A 129 0.65 5.94 20.10
N GLN A 130 0.11 4.81 20.58
CA GLN A 130 -0.82 4.75 21.72
C GLN A 130 -2.03 5.69 21.55
N ALA A 131 -2.58 5.72 20.33
CA ALA A 131 -3.80 6.46 20.05
C ALA A 131 -4.97 5.98 20.92
N PRO A 132 -5.98 6.84 21.15
CA PRO A 132 -7.17 6.46 21.92
C PRO A 132 -7.82 5.17 21.38
N THR A 133 -8.22 4.27 22.28
CA THR A 133 -8.77 2.95 21.92
C THR A 133 -9.96 3.04 20.96
N ASN A 134 -10.82 4.05 21.11
CA ASN A 134 -11.95 4.28 20.22
C ASN A 134 -11.52 4.64 18.79
N GLU A 135 -10.38 5.31 18.61
CA GLU A 135 -9.82 5.63 17.29
C GLU A 135 -9.26 4.37 16.63
N VAL A 136 -8.54 3.53 17.40
CA VAL A 136 -8.04 2.23 16.92
C VAL A 136 -9.21 1.33 16.49
N MET A 137 -10.23 1.19 17.33
CA MET A 137 -11.41 0.38 17.04
C MET A 137 -12.19 0.88 15.81
N ALA A 138 -12.32 2.20 15.65
CA ALA A 138 -12.96 2.78 14.47
C ALA A 138 -12.17 2.46 13.19
N CYS A 139 -10.84 2.56 13.25
CA CYS A 139 -9.96 2.18 12.15
C CYS A 139 -10.06 0.69 11.82
N ASP A 140 -10.03 -0.20 12.82
CA ASP A 140 -10.11 -1.65 12.61
C ASP A 140 -11.46 -2.07 12.02
N ARG A 141 -12.56 -1.44 12.46
CA ARG A 141 -13.88 -1.69 11.88
C ARG A 141 -13.92 -1.32 10.39
N GLN A 142 -13.40 -0.14 10.03
CA GLN A 142 -13.34 0.28 8.63
C GLN A 142 -12.38 -0.61 7.81
N ARG A 143 -11.26 -1.03 8.41
CA ARG A 143 -10.31 -1.99 7.82
C ARG A 143 -10.99 -3.31 7.47
N LEU A 144 -11.74 -3.89 8.41
CA LEU A 144 -12.50 -5.12 8.19
C LEU A 144 -13.55 -4.94 7.08
N GLU A 145 -14.33 -3.86 7.12
CA GLU A 145 -15.33 -3.55 6.09
C GLU A 145 -14.72 -3.50 4.68
N HIS A 146 -13.60 -2.80 4.51
CA HIS A 146 -12.92 -2.70 3.23
C HIS A 146 -12.36 -4.05 2.76
N LEU A 147 -11.73 -4.81 3.66
CA LEU A 147 -11.15 -6.11 3.33
C LEU A 147 -12.23 -7.14 2.98
N GLU A 148 -13.37 -7.13 3.69
CA GLU A 148 -14.51 -8.01 3.41
C GLU A 148 -15.14 -7.68 2.05
N ALA A 149 -15.32 -6.40 1.73
CA ALA A 149 -15.79 -5.98 0.42
C ALA A 149 -14.84 -6.42 -0.71
N LEU A 150 -13.52 -6.25 -0.53
CA LEU A 150 -12.52 -6.70 -1.49
C LEU A 150 -12.51 -8.22 -1.66
N ALA A 151 -12.57 -8.98 -0.56
CA ALA A 151 -12.65 -10.44 -0.61
C ALA A 151 -13.91 -10.92 -1.34
N ALA A 152 -15.06 -10.25 -1.12
CA ALA A 152 -16.31 -10.59 -1.80
C ALA A 152 -16.29 -10.28 -3.30
N ALA A 153 -15.61 -9.18 -3.70
CA ALA A 153 -15.51 -8.75 -5.09
C ALA A 153 -14.40 -9.47 -5.89
N ALA A 154 -13.42 -10.09 -5.22
CA ALA A 154 -12.28 -10.75 -5.85
C ALA A 154 -12.73 -11.96 -6.68
N ALA A 155 -12.57 -11.88 -8.01
CA ALA A 155 -12.84 -12.96 -8.94
C ALA A 155 -11.77 -14.06 -8.86
N ASP A 156 -10.50 -13.68 -8.70
CA ASP A 156 -9.39 -14.59 -8.51
C ASP A 156 -9.42 -15.22 -7.10
N PRO A 157 -9.52 -16.56 -6.97
CA PRO A 157 -9.48 -17.24 -5.69
C PRO A 157 -8.19 -17.00 -4.89
N ILE A 158 -7.05 -16.77 -5.56
CA ILE A 158 -5.77 -16.48 -4.89
C ILE A 158 -5.82 -15.10 -4.25
N GLU A 159 -6.21 -14.09 -5.02
CA GLU A 159 -6.41 -12.73 -4.52
C GLU A 159 -7.41 -12.71 -3.34
N ARG A 160 -8.54 -13.43 -3.48
CA ARG A 160 -9.53 -13.59 -2.41
C ARG A 160 -8.91 -14.17 -1.13
N ALA A 161 -8.11 -15.22 -1.26
CA ALA A 161 -7.43 -15.83 -0.12
C ALA A 161 -6.45 -14.87 0.56
N HIS A 162 -5.76 -14.02 -0.21
CA HIS A 162 -4.89 -12.97 0.33
C HIS A 162 -5.66 -11.89 1.09
N PHE A 163 -6.85 -11.48 0.63
CA PHE A 163 -7.71 -10.60 1.43
C PHE A 163 -8.19 -11.29 2.71
N MET A 164 -8.55 -12.58 2.65
CA MET A 164 -8.92 -13.35 3.85
C MET A 164 -7.78 -13.44 4.88
N LEU A 165 -6.52 -13.53 4.44
CA LEU A 165 -5.36 -13.49 5.34
C LEU A 165 -5.27 -12.15 6.08
N ARG A 166 -5.52 -11.04 5.37
CA ARG A 166 -5.52 -9.70 5.96
C ARG A 166 -6.68 -9.52 6.94
N ILE A 167 -7.85 -10.09 6.66
CA ILE A 167 -8.99 -10.13 7.60
C ILE A 167 -8.61 -10.90 8.87
N ALA A 168 -7.98 -12.07 8.71
CA ALA A 168 -7.53 -12.86 9.86
C ALA A 168 -6.51 -12.09 10.72
N ALA A 169 -5.56 -11.38 10.09
CA ALA A 169 -4.61 -10.53 10.79
C ALA A 169 -5.31 -9.40 11.55
N ALA A 170 -6.28 -8.71 10.91
CA ALA A 170 -7.04 -7.64 11.54
C ALA A 170 -7.81 -8.12 12.79
N HIS A 171 -8.37 -9.34 12.77
CA HIS A 171 -8.93 -9.95 13.97
C HIS A 171 -7.84 -10.28 15.01
N ALA A 172 -6.71 -10.88 14.62
CA ALA A 172 -5.64 -11.19 15.56
C ALA A 172 -5.12 -9.93 16.30
N ASP A 173 -5.13 -8.77 15.65
CA ASP A 173 -4.74 -7.48 16.23
C ASP A 173 -5.72 -6.95 17.30
N GLY A 174 -6.93 -7.49 17.41
CA GLY A 174 -7.94 -7.15 18.43
C GLY A 174 -7.64 -7.71 19.83
N ALA A 175 -6.81 -8.76 19.89
CA ALA A 175 -6.25 -9.35 21.11
C ALA A 175 -7.27 -9.85 22.16
N THR A 176 -8.53 -10.10 21.79
CA THR A 176 -9.50 -10.80 22.65
C THR A 176 -9.67 -12.26 22.23
N ALA A 177 -10.17 -13.11 23.14
CA ALA A 177 -10.49 -14.51 22.80
C ALA A 177 -11.52 -14.62 21.66
N ALA A 178 -12.48 -13.69 21.59
CA ALA A 178 -13.45 -13.64 20.51
C ALA A 178 -12.77 -13.29 19.17
N ASP A 179 -11.83 -12.34 19.17
CA ASP A 179 -11.12 -11.98 17.95
C ASP A 179 -10.19 -13.10 17.47
N PHE A 180 -9.49 -13.79 18.40
CA PHE A 180 -8.69 -14.96 18.04
C PHE A 180 -9.54 -16.09 17.44
N ALA A 181 -10.76 -16.30 17.95
CA ALA A 181 -11.69 -17.26 17.35
C ALA A 181 -12.09 -16.87 15.91
N LEU A 182 -12.34 -15.58 15.66
CA LEU A 182 -12.65 -15.06 14.31
C LEU A 182 -11.43 -15.18 13.37
N ALA A 183 -10.25 -14.81 13.83
CA ALA A 183 -9.00 -14.99 13.10
C ALA A 183 -8.79 -16.46 12.71
N ARG A 184 -8.90 -17.37 13.68
CA ARG A 184 -8.77 -18.82 13.47
C ARG A 184 -9.74 -19.32 12.40
N LYS A 185 -11.02 -18.94 12.51
CA LYS A 185 -12.05 -19.33 11.54
C LYS A 185 -11.68 -18.90 10.12
N LYS A 186 -11.24 -17.66 9.92
CA LYS A 186 -10.83 -17.15 8.59
C LYS A 186 -9.63 -17.92 8.04
N LEU A 187 -8.64 -18.24 8.89
CA LEU A 187 -7.48 -19.04 8.49
C LEU A 187 -7.88 -20.47 8.10
N GLU A 188 -8.77 -21.10 8.86
CA GLU A 188 -9.31 -22.43 8.53
C GLU A 188 -10.13 -22.40 7.23
N ASP A 189 -10.90 -21.35 6.99
CA ASP A 189 -11.64 -21.18 5.74
C ASP A 189 -10.70 -21.06 4.53
N ILE A 190 -9.54 -20.41 4.66
CA ILE A 190 -8.49 -20.43 3.61
C ILE A 190 -7.97 -21.85 3.38
N LEU A 191 -7.72 -22.62 4.44
CA LEU A 191 -7.26 -24.01 4.29
C LEU A 191 -8.29 -24.90 3.59
N LYS A 192 -9.59 -24.66 3.79
CA LYS A 192 -10.68 -25.38 3.11
C LYS A 192 -10.76 -25.08 1.62
N LEU A 193 -10.30 -23.91 1.17
CA LEU A 193 -10.18 -23.61 -0.26
C LEU A 193 -9.16 -24.54 -0.95
N GLY A 194 -8.17 -25.06 -0.21
CA GLY A 194 -7.16 -25.97 -0.76
C GLY A 194 -6.28 -25.30 -1.81
N ALA A 195 -5.92 -26.03 -2.87
CA ALA A 195 -4.93 -25.58 -3.86
C ALA A 195 -5.34 -24.29 -4.60
N VAL A 196 -6.65 -24.00 -4.74
CA VAL A 196 -7.10 -22.80 -5.45
C VAL A 196 -6.81 -21.50 -4.70
N ALA A 197 -6.53 -21.56 -3.40
CA ALA A 197 -6.07 -20.39 -2.63
C ALA A 197 -4.61 -20.01 -2.96
N GLY A 198 -3.87 -20.87 -3.67
CA GLY A 198 -2.45 -20.70 -3.93
C GLY A 198 -1.58 -21.14 -2.75
N GLU A 199 -0.39 -21.65 -3.06
CA GLU A 199 0.55 -22.19 -2.07
C GLU A 199 0.98 -21.16 -1.03
N SER A 200 1.17 -19.91 -1.46
CA SER A 200 1.53 -18.79 -0.60
C SER A 200 0.49 -18.57 0.50
N ALA A 201 -0.80 -18.52 0.13
CA ALA A 201 -1.85 -18.25 1.10
C ALA A 201 -2.07 -19.41 2.07
N ILE A 202 -2.00 -20.65 1.57
CA ILE A 202 -2.08 -21.86 2.40
C ILE A 202 -0.90 -21.95 3.37
N GLY A 203 0.31 -21.66 2.89
CA GLY A 203 1.52 -21.62 3.72
C GLY A 203 1.42 -20.60 4.84
N ALA A 204 1.00 -19.37 4.51
CA ALA A 204 0.79 -18.30 5.48
C ALA A 204 -0.31 -18.65 6.50
N ALA A 205 -1.44 -19.22 6.05
CA ALA A 205 -2.53 -19.60 6.95
C ALA A 205 -2.10 -20.67 7.97
N ARG A 206 -1.35 -21.69 7.51
CA ARG A 206 -0.76 -22.71 8.39
C ARG A 206 0.23 -22.13 9.38
N ALA A 207 1.07 -21.20 8.95
CA ALA A 207 2.04 -20.54 9.84
C ALA A 207 1.32 -19.73 10.92
N ALA A 208 0.34 -18.91 10.55
CA ALA A 208 -0.43 -18.09 11.48
C ALA A 208 -1.23 -18.92 12.49
N LEU A 209 -1.85 -20.04 12.08
CA LEU A 209 -2.58 -20.92 13.00
C LEU A 209 -1.72 -21.52 14.11
N LYS A 210 -0.42 -21.69 13.87
CA LYS A 210 0.54 -22.20 14.88
C LYS A 210 0.89 -21.17 15.95
N THR A 211 0.88 -19.89 15.58
CA THR A 211 1.27 -18.79 16.47
C THR A 211 0.08 -18.11 17.12
N LEU A 212 -1.13 -18.32 16.60
CA LEU A 212 -2.35 -17.73 17.15
C LEU A 212 -2.64 -18.29 18.55
N PRO A 213 -2.88 -17.43 19.56
CA PRO A 213 -3.23 -17.86 20.91
C PRO A 213 -4.41 -18.85 20.93
N ARG A 214 -4.38 -19.76 21.91
CA ARG A 214 -5.43 -20.76 22.11
C ARG A 214 -6.64 -20.15 22.77
#